data_AF-A0A2N5A4A5-F1
#
_entry.id   AF-A0A2N5A4A5-F1
#
_cell.length_a   1.000
_cell.length_b   1.000
_cell.length_c   1.000
_cell.angle_alpha   90.00
_cell.angle_beta   90.00
_cell.angle_gamma   90.00
#
_symmetry.space_group_name_H-M   'P 1'
#
loop_
_entity.id
_entity.type
_entity.pdbx_description
1 polymer ?
#
loop_
_entity_poly.entity_id
_entity_poly.type
_entity_poly.pdbx_seq_one_letter_code
_entity_poly.pdbx_strand_id
1 'polypeptide(L)' 'MIQCKRVYDPQESSDGYRVLVDRLWPRGIKKEALACDEWCKALT' A
#
# COMPACT_ATOMS: atom_id res chain seq x y z
N MET A 1 10.86 -5.47 -11.50
CA MET A 1 9.83 -4.64 -12.16
C MET A 1 8.97 -4.06 -11.04
N ILE A 2 8.77 -2.75 -10.99
CA ILE A 2 7.97 -2.09 -9.94
C ILE A 2 6.59 -1.81 -10.54
N GLN A 3 5.53 -2.09 -9.79
CA GLN A 3 4.15 -1.85 -10.21
C GLN A 3 3.49 -0.82 -9.28
N CYS A 4 2.77 0.12 -9.87
CA CYS A 4 1.99 1.10 -9.14
C CYS A 4 0.52 0.68 -9.14
N LYS A 5 -0.05 0.50 -7.96
CA LYS A 5 -1.45 0.12 -7.77
C LYS A 5 -2.11 1.09 -6.80
N ARG A 6 -3.38 1.44 -6.98
CA ARG A 6 -4.06 2.30 -6.01
C ARG A 6 -4.39 1.48 -4.78
N VAL A 7 -4.40 2.18 -3.66
CA VAL A 7 -4.76 1.58 -2.37
C VAL A 7 -6.21 1.09 -2.28
N TYR A 8 -7.07 1.56 -3.19
CA TYR A 8 -8.47 1.15 -3.32
C TYR A 8 -8.66 -0.06 -4.24
N ASP A 9 -7.64 -0.44 -5.01
CA ASP A 9 -7.72 -1.63 -5.84
C ASP A 9 -7.63 -2.90 -4.96
N PRO A 10 -8.37 -3.96 -5.32
CA PRO A 10 -8.34 -5.22 -4.58
C PRO A 10 -6.94 -5.81 -4.58
N GLN A 11 -6.57 -6.48 -3.50
CA GLN A 11 -5.30 -7.22 -3.44
C GLN A 11 -5.31 -8.37 -4.46
N GLU A 12 -4.19 -8.59 -5.14
CA GLU A 12 -3.99 -9.71 -6.04
C GLU A 12 -2.78 -10.53 -5.57
N SER A 13 -2.84 -11.85 -5.76
CA SER A 13 -1.75 -12.75 -5.38
C SER A 13 -0.43 -12.48 -6.11
N SER A 14 -0.49 -11.70 -7.20
CA SER A 14 0.67 -11.27 -8.00
C SER A 14 1.34 -10.00 -7.46
N ASP A 15 0.72 -9.27 -6.53
CA ASP A 15 1.27 -8.01 -5.98
C ASP A 15 2.55 -8.24 -5.18
N GLY A 16 2.77 -9.45 -4.66
CA GLY A 16 3.97 -9.79 -3.89
C GLY A 16 4.13 -8.91 -2.65
N TYR A 17 5.26 -8.19 -2.57
CA TYR A 17 5.58 -7.31 -1.45
C TYR A 17 5.07 -5.88 -1.69
N ARG A 18 4.22 -5.37 -0.80
CA ARG A 18 3.48 -4.12 -0.99
C ARG A 18 3.95 -3.04 -0.03
N VAL A 19 4.41 -1.92 -0.58
CA VAL A 19 4.87 -0.77 0.20
C VAL A 19 3.94 0.42 -0.02
N LEU A 20 3.36 0.95 1.05
CA LEU A 20 2.70 2.26 1.03
C LEU A 20 3.78 3.34 1.15
N VAL A 21 3.88 4.19 0.12
CA VAL A 21 4.86 5.31 0.09
C VAL A 21 4.22 6.67 0.37
N ASP A 22 2.89 6.72 0.50
CA ASP A 22 2.18 7.95 0.81
C ASP A 22 2.40 8.35 2.28
N ARG A 23 2.53 9.64 2.56
CA ARG A 23 2.70 10.12 3.95
C ARG A 23 1.40 10.07 4.74
N LEU A 24 0.27 10.15 4.05
CA LEU A 24 -1.06 10.12 4.63
C LEU A 24 -1.66 8.73 4.47
N TRP A 25 -2.30 8.26 5.54
CA TRP A 25 -3.08 7.04 5.45
C TRP A 25 -4.35 7.27 4.62
N PRO A 26 -4.70 6.37 3.69
CA PRO A 26 -5.89 6.53 2.87
C PRO A 26 -7.17 6.53 3.71
N ARG A 27 -8.01 7.52 3.47
CA ARG A 27 -9.25 7.73 4.24
C ARG A 27 -10.22 6.59 3.96
N GLY A 28 -10.89 6.12 5.00
CA GLY A 28 -11.89 5.05 4.91
C GLY A 28 -11.32 3.63 4.88
N ILE A 29 -9.99 3.46 4.92
CA ILE A 29 -9.34 2.14 4.98
C ILE A 29 -8.79 1.93 6.39
N LYS A 30 -9.08 0.78 7.00
CA LYS A 30 -8.46 0.39 8.28
C LYS A 30 -7.03 -0.10 8.03
N LYS A 31 -6.14 0.04 9.03
CA LYS A 31 -4.76 -0.47 8.93
C LYS A 31 -4.70 -1.95 8.59
N GLU A 32 -5.56 -2.76 9.21
CA GLU A 32 -5.62 -4.20 8.92
C GLU A 32 -6.27 -4.53 7.57
N ALA A 33 -7.07 -3.61 7.03
CA ALA A 33 -7.73 -3.81 5.73
C ALA A 33 -6.79 -3.48 4.56
N LEU A 34 -5.77 -2.66 4.80
CA LEU A 34 -4.71 -2.44 3.82
C LEU A 34 -3.65 -3.53 3.99
N ALA A 35 -3.65 -4.50 3.10
CA ALA A 35 -2.58 -5.50 3.02
C ALA A 35 -1.31 -4.87 2.41
N CYS A 36 -0.69 -3.92 3.12
CA CYS A 36 0.66 -3.44 2.85
C CYS A 36 1.62 -4.07 3.86
N ASP A 37 2.74 -4.59 3.38
CA ASP A 37 3.80 -5.16 4.22
C ASP A 37 4.59 -4.06 4.93
N GLU A 38 4.76 -2.91 4.28
CA GLU A 38 5.51 -1.78 4.83
C GLU A 38 4.84 -0.43 4.52
N TRP A 39 4.96 0.52 5.45
CA TRP A 39 4.56 1.91 5.26
C TRP A 39 5.78 2.84 5.35
N CYS A 40 6.37 3.12 4.20
CA CYS A 40 7.51 4.02 4.06
C CYS A 40 7.04 5.49 4.02
N LYS A 41 6.84 6.06 5.22
CA LYS A 41 6.43 7.47 5.40
C LYS A 41 7.51 8.48 5.04
N ALA A 42 8.76 8.05 5.07
CA ALA A 42 9.94 8.89 4.89
C ALA A 42 10.61 8.53 3.57
N LEU A 43 10.26 9.26 2.51
CA LEU A 43 11.04 9.29 1.28
C LEU A 43 12.14 10.33 1.49
N THR A 44 13.36 9.87 1.74
CA THR A 44 14.56 10.72 1.85
C THR A 44 15.30 10.72 0.53
#